data_AF-A0A7S1MBN6-F1
#
_entry.id   AF-A0A7S1MBN6-F1
#
_cell.length_a   1.000
_cell.length_b   1.000
_cell.length_c   1.000
_cell.angle_alpha   90.00
_cell.angle_beta   90.00
_cell.angle_gamma   90.00
#
_symmetry.space_group_name_H-M   'P 1'
#
loop_
_entity.id
_entity.type
_entity.pdbx_description
1 polymer ?
#
loop_
_entity_poly.entity_id
_entity_poly.type
_entity_poly.pdbx_seq_one_letter_code
_entity_poly.pdbx_strand_id
1 'polypeptide(L)'
;GFGSLGAVAGRLALSGLVRRVCGNVTALTAGGSSAIQGAAAAWALEYALATGTLIDYAPDGSGSGVRGAKERTHHIAASDAVLSAEERLDFPHLVMTPATAIAVAVVFNVPGVPHLTLPRCAVVDLFTGAIGRWDDPRIQAANPAAVLPPLPVRVVVRATKSGTTEVFTTGLRALDEACTAQAQAAGGSRATTVEVTNTW
;
A
#
# COMPACT_ATOMS: atom_id res chain seq x y z
N GLY A 1 -78.97 0.57 5.73
CA GLY A 1 -78.40 0.97 7.03
C GLY A 1 -76.89 0.85 6.97
N PHE A 2 -76.22 1.56 7.89
CA PHE A 2 -74.77 1.82 8.03
C PHE A 2 -74.26 3.10 7.37
N GLY A 3 -74.38 4.19 8.15
CA GLY A 3 -73.56 5.39 8.00
C GLY A 3 -72.17 5.16 8.61
N SER A 4 -71.13 5.59 7.91
CA SER A 4 -69.75 5.54 8.36
C SER A 4 -69.28 6.90 8.87
N LEU A 5 -68.82 6.87 10.12
CA LEU A 5 -68.20 7.94 10.90
C LEU A 5 -66.98 8.57 10.20
N GLY A 6 -66.89 9.89 10.28
CA GLY A 6 -65.67 10.64 9.98
C GLY A 6 -64.65 10.50 11.11
N ALA A 7 -63.46 10.02 10.79
CA ALA A 7 -62.32 9.98 11.72
C ALA A 7 -61.42 11.20 11.47
N VAL A 8 -61.30 12.05 12.49
CA VAL A 8 -60.35 13.17 12.54
C VAL A 8 -58.97 12.61 12.89
N ALA A 9 -58.03 12.67 11.96
CA ALA A 9 -56.63 12.31 12.20
C ALA A 9 -55.90 13.50 12.84
N GLY A 10 -55.75 13.47 14.18
CA GLY A 10 -54.89 14.37 14.92
C GLY A 10 -53.41 14.09 14.64
N ARG A 11 -52.69 15.07 14.11
CA ARG A 11 -51.22 15.01 13.97
C ARG A 11 -50.59 15.42 15.31
N LEU A 12 -50.03 14.46 16.04
CA LEU A 12 -49.06 14.76 17.10
C LEU A 12 -47.78 15.27 16.43
N ALA A 13 -47.53 16.58 16.54
CA ALA A 13 -46.22 17.15 16.23
C ALA A 13 -45.28 16.83 17.40
N LEU A 14 -44.48 15.78 17.26
CA LEU A 14 -43.34 15.55 18.15
C LEU A 14 -42.23 16.52 17.72
N SER A 15 -42.28 17.74 18.24
CA SER A 15 -41.23 18.76 18.13
C SER A 15 -40.02 18.36 18.98
N GLY A 16 -39.41 17.22 18.67
CA GLY A 16 -38.13 16.80 19.21
C GLY A 16 -37.04 17.50 18.41
N LEU A 17 -36.24 18.31 19.09
CA LEU A 17 -35.15 19.11 18.56
C LEU A 17 -34.06 18.22 17.90
N VAL A 18 -34.27 17.75 16.67
CA VAL A 18 -33.15 17.35 15.82
C VAL A 18 -32.43 18.63 15.49
N ARG A 19 -31.38 18.92 16.26
CA ARG A 19 -30.43 19.97 15.94
C ARG A 19 -29.82 19.59 14.59
N ARG A 20 -30.40 20.09 13.49
CA ARG A 20 -29.71 20.13 12.19
C ARG A 20 -28.46 20.94 12.45
N VAL A 21 -27.34 20.26 12.62
CA VAL A 21 -26.04 20.86 12.39
C VAL A 21 -25.93 21.02 10.88
N CYS A 22 -26.59 22.06 10.34
CA CYS A 22 -26.23 22.63 9.06
C CYS A 22 -25.00 23.52 9.30
N GLY A 23 -23.90 22.91 9.73
CA GLY A 23 -22.57 23.47 9.50
C GLY A 23 -22.17 23.06 8.10
N ASN A 24 -21.47 23.93 7.36
CA ASN A 24 -20.82 23.52 6.12
C ASN A 24 -19.94 22.32 6.45
N VAL A 25 -20.31 21.13 5.97
CA VAL A 25 -19.46 19.95 6.10
C VAL A 25 -18.22 20.25 5.27
N THR A 26 -17.14 20.64 5.95
CA THR A 26 -15.84 20.77 5.31
C THR A 26 -15.37 19.36 5.01
N ALA A 27 -15.31 19.01 3.73
CA ALA A 27 -14.70 17.78 3.27
C ALA A 27 -13.27 18.09 2.83
N LEU A 28 -12.31 17.43 3.44
CA LEU A 28 -10.92 17.48 3.02
C LEU A 28 -10.67 16.36 2.02
N THR A 29 -10.37 16.73 0.79
CA THR A 29 -9.84 15.80 -0.22
C THR A 29 -8.46 15.29 0.20
N ALA A 30 -8.30 13.98 0.26
CA ALA A 30 -7.08 13.27 0.60
C ALA A 30 -6.86 12.07 -0.33
N GLY A 31 -5.64 11.52 -0.35
CA GLY A 31 -5.37 10.41 -1.27
C GLY A 31 -3.89 10.12 -1.47
N GLY A 32 -3.61 9.03 -2.19
CA GLY A 32 -2.28 8.53 -2.46
C GLY A 32 -2.11 7.09 -2.00
N SER A 33 -1.13 6.82 -1.13
CA SER A 33 -0.71 5.46 -0.74
C SER A 33 -1.89 4.51 -0.46
N SER A 34 -2.02 3.48 -1.29
CA SER A 34 -2.97 2.40 -1.06
C SER A 34 -2.52 1.46 0.05
N ALA A 35 -1.24 1.47 0.43
CA ALA A 35 -0.71 0.62 1.49
C ALA A 35 -1.32 0.97 2.86
N ILE A 36 -1.68 2.24 3.08
CA ILE A 36 -2.30 2.71 4.31
C ILE A 36 -3.82 2.80 4.25
N GLN A 37 -4.49 2.27 3.21
CA GLN A 37 -5.93 2.48 3.00
C GLN A 37 -6.79 2.13 4.22
N GLY A 38 -6.44 1.05 4.93
CA GLY A 38 -7.17 0.64 6.14
C GLY A 38 -6.97 1.61 7.31
N ALA A 39 -5.74 2.10 7.50
CA ALA A 39 -5.43 3.09 8.51
C ALA A 39 -6.08 4.45 8.17
N ALA A 40 -5.99 4.89 6.91
CA ALA A 40 -6.61 6.11 6.43
C ALA A 40 -8.13 6.09 6.62
N ALA A 41 -8.80 4.97 6.33
CA ALA A 41 -10.23 4.80 6.57
C ALA A 41 -10.60 4.91 8.07
N ALA A 42 -9.80 4.28 8.95
CA ALA A 42 -10.00 4.37 10.39
C ALA A 42 -9.80 5.81 10.91
N TRP A 43 -8.71 6.47 10.49
CA TRP A 43 -8.41 7.85 10.88
C TRP A 43 -9.46 8.83 10.36
N ALA A 44 -9.95 8.67 9.13
CA ALA A 44 -11.00 9.50 8.56
C ALA A 44 -12.29 9.40 9.37
N LEU A 45 -12.67 8.19 9.77
CA LEU A 45 -13.84 7.96 10.63
C LEU A 45 -13.67 8.61 12.00
N GLU A 46 -12.55 8.35 12.67
CA GLU A 46 -12.27 8.91 14.00
C GLU A 46 -12.22 10.44 13.98
N TYR A 47 -11.59 11.02 12.96
CA TYR A 47 -11.51 12.47 12.79
C TYR A 47 -12.89 13.09 12.54
N ALA A 48 -13.73 12.43 11.73
CA ALA A 48 -15.10 12.88 11.50
C ALA A 48 -15.95 12.84 12.77
N LEU A 49 -15.82 11.78 13.59
CA LEU A 49 -16.52 11.67 14.86
C LEU A 49 -16.07 12.74 15.87
N ALA A 50 -14.78 13.07 15.89
CA ALA A 50 -14.22 14.05 16.82
C ALA A 50 -14.49 15.51 16.42
N THR A 51 -14.51 15.81 15.12
CA THR A 51 -14.49 17.20 14.63
C THR A 51 -15.69 17.58 13.75
N GLY A 52 -16.46 16.61 13.27
CA GLY A 52 -17.48 16.80 12.24
C GLY A 52 -16.93 17.07 10.83
N THR A 53 -15.60 17.06 10.64
CA THR A 53 -14.93 17.26 9.34
C THR A 53 -14.75 15.92 8.65
N LEU A 54 -15.17 15.83 7.38
CA LEU A 54 -15.00 14.60 6.60
C LEU A 54 -13.63 14.59 5.91
N ILE A 55 -13.02 13.41 5.82
CA ILE A 55 -11.84 13.18 4.99
C ILE A 55 -12.24 12.19 3.89
N ASP A 56 -12.17 12.65 2.64
CA ASP A 56 -12.42 11.81 1.46
C ASP A 56 -11.07 11.32 0.93
N TYR A 57 -10.70 10.07 1.27
CA TYR A 57 -9.39 9.50 0.95
C TYR A 57 -9.44 8.56 -0.26
N ALA A 58 -8.73 8.91 -1.34
CA ALA A 58 -8.56 8.07 -2.52
C ALA A 58 -7.29 7.18 -2.43
N PRO A 59 -7.40 5.83 -2.34
CA PRO A 59 -6.26 4.92 -2.25
C PRO A 59 -5.71 4.54 -3.64
N ASP A 60 -5.30 5.52 -4.43
CA ASP A 60 -4.94 5.37 -5.86
C ASP A 60 -3.42 5.29 -6.14
N GLY A 61 -2.60 5.27 -5.09
CA GLY A 61 -1.15 5.04 -5.13
C GLY A 61 -0.32 6.29 -4.84
N SER A 62 0.87 6.11 -4.27
CA SER A 62 1.74 7.20 -3.82
C SER A 62 2.09 8.21 -4.93
N GLY A 63 2.22 7.76 -6.17
CA GLY A 63 2.47 8.67 -7.30
C GLY A 63 1.32 9.64 -7.54
N SER A 64 0.08 9.21 -7.31
CA SER A 64 -1.10 10.10 -7.38
C SER A 64 -1.12 11.06 -6.20
N GLY A 65 -0.78 10.59 -4.99
CA GLY A 65 -0.63 11.46 -3.82
C GLY A 65 0.39 12.58 -4.04
N VAL A 66 1.60 12.24 -4.51
CA VAL A 66 2.65 13.23 -4.85
C VAL A 66 2.17 14.22 -5.91
N ARG A 67 1.54 13.74 -6.99
CA ARG A 67 0.95 14.61 -8.02
C ARG A 67 -0.12 15.54 -7.44
N GLY A 68 -1.04 14.99 -6.65
CA GLY A 68 -2.12 15.73 -6.03
C GLY A 68 -1.65 16.81 -5.05
N ALA A 69 -0.54 16.56 -4.35
CA ALA A 69 0.12 17.56 -3.52
C ALA A 69 0.68 18.72 -4.36
N LYS A 70 1.42 18.40 -5.43
CA LYS A 70 2.03 19.40 -6.34
C LYS A 70 0.98 20.26 -7.05
N GLU A 71 -0.09 19.63 -7.50
CA GLU A 71 -1.21 20.29 -8.20
C GLU A 71 -2.20 20.95 -7.24
N ARG A 72 -2.03 20.78 -5.92
CA ARG A 72 -2.93 21.30 -4.87
C ARG A 72 -4.37 20.82 -5.01
N THR A 73 -4.56 19.63 -5.56
CA THR A 73 -5.88 18.97 -5.63
C THR A 73 -6.19 18.16 -4.38
N HIS A 74 -5.17 17.88 -3.57
CA HIS A 74 -5.27 17.16 -2.31
C HIS A 74 -4.87 18.08 -1.16
N HIS A 75 -5.70 18.13 -0.12
CA HIS A 75 -5.34 18.76 1.16
C HIS A 75 -4.35 17.89 1.93
N ILE A 76 -4.51 16.56 1.83
CA ILE A 76 -3.64 15.58 2.48
C ILE A 76 -3.19 14.56 1.43
N ALA A 77 -1.90 14.50 1.16
CA ALA A 77 -1.30 13.54 0.26
C ALA A 77 -0.48 12.50 1.02
N ALA A 78 -0.73 11.22 0.75
CA ALA A 78 0.01 10.12 1.33
C ALA A 78 0.97 9.49 0.33
N SER A 79 2.22 9.25 0.74
CA SER A 79 3.24 8.58 -0.06
C SER A 79 4.11 7.69 0.82
N ASP A 80 4.45 6.49 0.32
CA ASP A 80 5.44 5.62 0.96
C ASP A 80 6.86 5.94 0.46
N ALA A 81 6.97 6.65 -0.67
CA ALA A 81 8.21 7.15 -1.22
C ALA A 81 8.43 8.60 -0.82
N VAL A 82 9.66 8.94 -0.45
CA VAL A 82 10.05 10.33 -0.23
C VAL A 82 10.10 11.08 -1.57
N LEU A 83 9.80 12.39 -1.54
CA LEU A 83 10.02 13.25 -2.69
C LEU A 83 11.49 13.17 -3.13
N SER A 84 11.72 13.14 -4.45
CA SER A 84 13.07 13.19 -5.03
C SER A 84 13.77 14.52 -4.68
N ALA A 85 15.08 14.58 -4.89
CA ALA A 85 15.83 15.82 -4.66
C ALA A 85 15.30 16.96 -5.55
N GLU A 86 15.02 16.65 -6.80
CA GLU A 86 14.44 17.57 -7.78
C GLU A 86 13.04 18.02 -7.35
N GLU A 87 12.18 17.08 -6.94
CA GLU A 87 10.82 17.41 -6.48
C GLU A 87 10.83 18.32 -5.24
N ARG A 88 11.80 18.14 -4.34
CA ARG A 88 11.96 19.03 -3.17
C ARG A 88 12.42 20.44 -3.55
N LEU A 89 13.25 20.55 -4.59
CA LEU A 89 13.71 21.84 -5.10
C LEU A 89 12.61 22.58 -5.86
N ASP A 90 11.85 21.87 -6.68
CA ASP A 90 10.75 22.43 -7.48
C ASP A 90 9.53 22.79 -6.62
N PHE A 91 9.29 22.03 -5.54
CA PHE A 91 8.15 22.21 -4.65
C PHE A 91 8.59 22.38 -3.18
N PRO A 92 9.34 23.46 -2.85
CA PRO A 92 9.93 23.65 -1.51
C PRO A 92 8.91 23.91 -0.40
N HIS A 93 7.65 24.13 -0.78
CA HIS A 93 6.54 24.32 0.14
C HIS A 93 5.86 23.00 0.56
N LEU A 94 6.19 21.87 -0.10
CA LEU A 94 5.66 20.57 0.28
C LEU A 94 6.45 20.03 1.48
N VAL A 95 5.74 19.77 2.56
CA VAL A 95 6.30 19.20 3.79
C VAL A 95 5.84 17.75 3.92
N MET A 96 6.79 16.82 3.98
CA MET A 96 6.51 15.42 4.29
C MET A 96 6.71 15.18 5.78
N THR A 97 5.68 14.67 6.44
CA THR A 97 5.74 14.26 7.85
C THR A 97 5.48 12.74 7.95
N PRO A 98 6.30 11.98 8.69
CA PRO A 98 6.03 10.56 8.92
C PRO A 98 4.70 10.38 9.66
N ALA A 99 3.77 9.62 9.07
CA ALA A 99 2.48 9.32 9.68
C ALA A 99 2.46 7.96 10.38
N THR A 100 3.09 6.94 9.77
CA THR A 100 3.15 5.57 10.29
C THR A 100 4.29 4.79 9.64
N ALA A 101 4.58 3.59 10.14
CA ALA A 101 5.47 2.62 9.51
C ALA A 101 4.66 1.46 8.93
N ILE A 102 5.07 0.97 7.77
CA ILE A 102 4.48 -0.21 7.11
C ILE A 102 5.55 -1.27 6.89
N ALA A 103 5.17 -2.53 6.96
CA ALA A 103 6.00 -3.66 6.55
C ALA A 103 5.55 -4.15 5.17
N VAL A 104 6.50 -4.39 4.28
CA VAL A 104 6.25 -4.98 2.95
C VAL A 104 6.63 -6.46 3.01
N ALA A 105 5.66 -7.32 2.69
CA ALA A 105 5.86 -8.76 2.65
C ALA A 105 5.78 -9.28 1.21
N VAL A 106 6.60 -10.29 0.91
CA VAL A 106 6.45 -11.07 -0.32
C VAL A 106 5.36 -12.10 -0.10
N VAL A 107 4.34 -12.06 -0.94
CA VAL A 107 3.28 -13.08 -0.99
C VAL A 107 3.53 -14.03 -2.15
N PHE A 108 3.11 -15.28 -2.00
CA PHE A 108 3.31 -16.32 -3.00
C PHE A 108 2.03 -17.14 -3.16
N ASN A 109 1.93 -17.83 -4.30
CA ASN A 109 0.90 -18.83 -4.56
C ASN A 109 1.56 -20.03 -5.21
N VAL A 110 1.80 -21.07 -4.41
CA VAL A 110 2.40 -22.34 -4.85
C VAL A 110 1.44 -23.45 -4.44
N PRO A 111 0.84 -24.18 -5.40
CA PRO A 111 -0.13 -25.23 -5.10
C PRO A 111 0.42 -26.26 -4.10
N GLY A 112 -0.36 -26.56 -3.05
CA GLY A 112 0.02 -27.53 -2.02
C GLY A 112 1.06 -27.06 -1.01
N VAL A 113 1.53 -25.81 -1.09
CA VAL A 113 2.54 -25.25 -0.19
C VAL A 113 1.92 -24.09 0.61
N PRO A 114 1.40 -24.32 1.82
CA PRO A 114 0.77 -23.28 2.63
C PRO A 114 1.79 -22.37 3.33
N HIS A 115 3.00 -22.86 3.56
CA HIS A 115 4.10 -22.14 4.20
C HIS A 115 5.37 -22.31 3.38
N LEU A 116 6.05 -21.21 3.11
CA LEU A 116 7.29 -21.19 2.35
C LEU A 116 8.28 -20.24 3.02
N THR A 117 9.44 -20.78 3.36
CA THR A 117 10.60 -20.01 3.82
C THR A 117 11.42 -19.63 2.61
N LEU A 118 11.59 -18.33 2.37
CA LEU A 118 12.45 -17.83 1.30
C LEU A 118 13.77 -17.31 1.89
N PRO A 119 14.92 -17.93 1.55
CA PRO A 119 16.22 -17.36 1.87
C PRO A 119 16.36 -15.95 1.29
N ARG A 120 17.04 -15.05 2.01
CA ARG A 120 17.17 -13.64 1.60
C ARG A 120 17.68 -13.49 0.16
N CYS A 121 18.75 -14.19 -0.20
CA CYS A 121 19.32 -14.12 -1.54
C CYS A 121 18.46 -14.79 -2.61
N ALA A 122 17.64 -15.79 -2.22
CA ALA A 122 16.67 -16.39 -3.12
C ALA A 122 15.53 -15.41 -3.45
N VAL A 123 15.13 -14.54 -2.51
CA VAL A 123 14.17 -13.46 -2.82
C VAL A 123 14.72 -12.56 -3.92
N VAL A 124 15.96 -12.09 -3.80
CA VAL A 124 16.58 -11.26 -4.85
C VAL A 124 16.61 -12.00 -6.18
N ASP A 125 17.02 -13.28 -6.18
CA ASP A 125 17.11 -14.07 -7.41
C ASP A 125 15.77 -14.38 -8.06
N LEU A 126 14.68 -14.47 -7.29
CA LEU A 126 13.33 -14.60 -7.83
C LEU A 126 12.93 -13.34 -8.62
N PHE A 127 13.24 -12.15 -8.09
CA PHE A 127 12.86 -10.88 -8.70
C PHE A 127 13.81 -10.43 -9.83
N THR A 128 15.04 -10.93 -9.89
CA THR A 128 15.95 -10.75 -11.03
C THR A 128 15.80 -11.83 -12.11
N GLY A 129 15.06 -12.91 -11.82
CA GLY A 129 14.86 -14.04 -12.73
C GLY A 129 15.96 -15.09 -12.70
N ALA A 130 16.99 -14.94 -11.86
CA ALA A 130 18.01 -15.96 -11.64
C ALA A 130 17.45 -17.24 -10.99
N ILE A 131 16.34 -17.13 -10.24
CA ILE A 131 15.48 -18.27 -9.89
C ILE A 131 14.22 -18.21 -10.77
N GLY A 132 14.11 -19.16 -11.68
CA GLY A 132 12.96 -19.26 -12.59
C GLY A 132 11.90 -20.29 -12.18
N ARG A 133 12.14 -21.09 -11.13
CA ARG A 133 11.28 -22.22 -10.75
C ARG A 133 11.18 -22.39 -9.23
N TRP A 134 10.04 -22.90 -8.77
CA TRP A 134 9.78 -23.09 -7.34
C TRP A 134 10.56 -24.25 -6.71
N ASP A 135 10.95 -25.24 -7.50
CA ASP A 135 11.79 -26.37 -7.10
C ASP A 135 13.30 -26.05 -7.06
N ASP A 136 13.69 -24.76 -7.10
CA ASP A 136 15.09 -24.37 -6.98
C ASP A 136 15.72 -24.97 -5.71
N PRO A 137 16.89 -25.64 -5.80
CA PRO A 137 17.51 -26.33 -4.67
C PRO A 137 17.71 -25.44 -3.43
N ARG A 138 17.93 -24.13 -3.62
CA ARG A 138 18.10 -23.19 -2.50
C ARG A 138 16.79 -22.95 -1.76
N ILE A 139 15.66 -22.93 -2.48
CA ILE A 139 14.33 -22.83 -1.87
C ILE A 139 13.97 -24.17 -1.23
N GLN A 140 14.21 -25.29 -1.91
CA GLN A 140 13.93 -26.63 -1.36
C GLN A 140 14.73 -26.91 -0.08
N ALA A 141 16.01 -26.52 -0.03
CA ALA A 141 16.85 -26.70 1.16
C ALA A 141 16.31 -25.95 2.39
N ALA A 142 15.67 -24.79 2.19
CA ALA A 142 15.02 -24.02 3.25
C ALA A 142 13.64 -24.58 3.67
N ASN A 143 13.09 -25.53 2.90
CA ASN A 143 11.76 -26.09 3.11
C ASN A 143 11.78 -27.62 3.05
N PRO A 144 12.55 -28.31 3.93
CA PRO A 144 12.78 -29.75 3.81
C PRO A 144 11.52 -30.60 3.96
N ALA A 145 10.48 -30.10 4.63
CA ALA A 145 9.21 -30.78 4.81
C ALA A 145 8.21 -30.56 3.65
N ALA A 146 8.49 -29.61 2.74
CA ALA A 146 7.61 -29.31 1.61
C ALA A 146 8.11 -30.02 0.34
N VAL A 147 7.16 -30.52 -0.46
CA VAL A 147 7.44 -31.00 -1.82
C VAL A 147 7.17 -29.83 -2.77
N LEU A 148 8.23 -29.13 -3.19
CA LEU A 148 8.08 -27.97 -4.07
C LEU A 148 7.83 -28.43 -5.52
N PRO A 149 6.81 -27.88 -6.19
CA PRO A 149 6.45 -28.35 -7.52
C PRO A 149 7.42 -27.80 -8.58
N PRO A 150 7.66 -28.55 -9.67
CA PRO A 150 8.50 -28.17 -10.80
C PRO A 150 7.87 -27.09 -11.71
N LEU A 151 7.29 -26.06 -11.11
CA LEU A 151 6.54 -25.00 -11.79
C LEU A 151 7.40 -23.74 -11.99
N PRO A 152 7.22 -23.04 -13.13
CA PRO A 152 7.88 -21.77 -13.36
C PRO A 152 7.38 -20.70 -12.37
N VAL A 153 8.29 -19.85 -11.93
CA VAL A 153 7.97 -18.66 -11.13
C VAL A 153 7.40 -17.59 -12.05
N ARG A 154 6.32 -16.94 -11.60
CA ARG A 154 5.76 -15.75 -12.25
C ARG A 154 5.78 -14.61 -11.24
N VAL A 155 6.64 -13.64 -11.49
CA VAL A 155 6.73 -12.43 -10.66
C VAL A 155 5.59 -11.50 -11.06
N VAL A 156 4.87 -10.99 -10.06
CA VAL A 156 3.81 -9.99 -10.21
C VAL A 156 4.27 -8.71 -9.54
N VAL A 157 4.19 -7.59 -10.26
CA VAL A 157 4.57 -6.27 -9.79
C VAL A 157 3.42 -5.28 -9.96
N ARG A 158 3.49 -4.14 -9.25
CA ARG A 158 2.53 -3.06 -9.40
C ARG A 158 2.65 -2.45 -10.81
N ALA A 159 1.53 -2.23 -11.48
CA ALA A 159 1.48 -1.56 -12.78
C ALA A 159 1.52 -0.03 -12.68
N THR A 160 1.11 0.54 -11.54
CA THR A 160 1.06 2.00 -11.31
C THR A 160 2.20 2.47 -10.41
N LYS A 161 2.53 3.77 -10.49
CA LYS A 161 3.52 4.40 -9.60
C LYS A 161 3.14 4.20 -8.13
N SER A 162 3.96 3.44 -7.42
CA SER A 162 3.67 2.95 -6.08
C SER A 162 4.87 3.18 -5.16
N GLY A 163 4.64 3.80 -4.00
CA GLY A 163 5.66 3.89 -2.96
C GLY A 163 6.02 2.51 -2.39
N THR A 164 5.09 1.57 -2.35
CA THR A 164 5.39 0.17 -1.99
C THR A 164 6.41 -0.45 -2.95
N THR A 165 6.34 -0.14 -4.25
CA THR A 165 7.37 -0.55 -5.21
C THR A 165 8.72 0.06 -4.81
N GLU A 166 8.77 1.37 -4.56
CA GLU A 166 10.01 2.05 -4.16
C GLU A 166 10.65 1.46 -2.89
N VAL A 167 9.83 1.24 -1.86
CA VAL A 167 10.27 0.61 -0.60
C VAL A 167 10.81 -0.79 -0.85
N PHE A 168 10.10 -1.58 -1.67
CA PHE A 168 10.49 -2.95 -1.97
C PHE A 168 11.78 -3.04 -2.78
N THR A 169 11.92 -2.20 -3.82
CA THR A 169 13.10 -2.21 -4.70
C THR A 169 14.34 -1.66 -4.01
N THR A 170 14.19 -0.65 -3.15
CA THR A 170 15.24 -0.19 -2.24
C THR A 170 15.70 -1.33 -1.33
N GLY A 171 14.76 -2.05 -0.73
CA GLY A 171 15.07 -3.23 0.08
C GLY A 171 15.78 -4.33 -0.71
N LEU A 172 15.34 -4.62 -1.95
CA LEU A 172 15.98 -5.60 -2.81
C LEU A 172 17.41 -5.22 -3.18
N ARG A 173 17.69 -3.96 -3.49
CA ARG A 173 19.05 -3.47 -3.77
C ARG A 173 19.98 -3.68 -2.57
N ALA A 174 19.53 -3.28 -1.38
CA ALA A 174 20.30 -3.48 -0.15
C ALA A 174 20.53 -4.97 0.15
N LEU A 175 19.54 -5.84 -0.11
CA LEU A 175 19.69 -7.29 0.02
C LEU A 175 20.68 -7.86 -1.00
N ASP A 176 20.67 -7.37 -2.24
CA ASP A 176 21.57 -7.83 -3.28
C ASP A 176 23.03 -7.47 -2.99
N GLU A 177 23.28 -6.25 -2.51
CA GLU A 177 24.60 -5.83 -2.02
C GLU A 177 25.10 -6.76 -0.90
N ALA A 178 24.24 -7.03 0.09
CA ALA A 178 24.59 -7.93 1.20
C ALA A 178 24.85 -9.37 0.73
N CYS A 179 24.03 -9.88 -0.18
CA CYS A 179 24.19 -11.22 -0.75
C CYS A 179 25.46 -11.34 -1.61
N THR A 180 25.81 -10.30 -2.34
CA THR A 180 27.04 -10.23 -3.13
C THR A 180 28.26 -10.23 -2.23
N ALA A 181 28.27 -9.41 -1.17
CA ALA A 181 29.34 -9.39 -0.18
C ALA A 181 29.51 -10.76 0.50
N GLN A 182 28.41 -11.43 0.84
CA GLN A 182 28.44 -12.78 1.42
C GLN A 182 29.03 -13.82 0.45
N ALA A 183 28.66 -13.78 -0.83
CA ALA A 183 29.20 -14.69 -1.85
C ALA A 183 30.71 -14.50 -2.05
N GLN A 184 31.15 -13.24 -2.11
CA GLN A 184 32.57 -12.89 -2.24
C GLN A 184 33.40 -13.37 -1.04
N ALA A 185 32.88 -13.20 0.18
CA ALA A 185 33.53 -13.70 1.40
C ALA A 185 33.67 -15.23 1.41
N ALA A 186 32.78 -15.95 0.72
CA ALA A 186 32.84 -17.41 0.55
C ALA A 186 33.73 -17.86 -0.64
N GLY A 187 34.42 -16.94 -1.32
CA GLY A 187 35.26 -17.23 -2.48
C GLY A 187 34.49 -17.46 -3.79
N GLY A 188 33.19 -17.17 -3.81
CA GLY A 188 32.33 -17.24 -4.99
C GLY A 188 32.11 -15.87 -5.65
N SER A 189 31.36 -15.87 -6.75
CA SER A 189 30.86 -14.65 -7.39
C SER A 189 29.34 -14.76 -7.64
N ARG A 190 28.64 -13.63 -7.50
CA ARG A 190 27.21 -13.50 -7.79
C ARG A 190 27.07 -12.50 -8.93
N ALA A 191 26.58 -12.97 -10.08
CA ALA A 191 26.36 -12.14 -11.26
C ALA A 191 24.93 -11.62 -11.29
N THR A 192 24.61 -10.65 -10.45
CA THR A 192 23.36 -9.92 -10.55
C THR A 192 23.55 -8.58 -9.88
N THR A 193 23.48 -7.49 -10.64
CA THR A 193 23.16 -6.17 -10.11
C THR A 193 21.67 -6.02 -10.29
N VAL A 194 20.92 -5.77 -9.22
CA VAL A 194 19.50 -5.41 -9.32
C VAL A 194 19.35 -4.07 -10.06
N GLU A 195 19.31 -4.11 -11.40
CA GLU A 195 18.73 -3.04 -12.21
C GLU A 195 17.20 -3.18 -12.17
N VAL A 196 16.61 -2.90 -11.00
CA VAL A 196 15.18 -2.57 -10.99
C VAL A 196 15.10 -1.10 -11.38
N THR A 197 15.14 -0.86 -12.69
CA THR A 197 14.83 0.47 -13.21
C THR A 197 13.35 0.71 -12.94
N ASN A 198 13.08 1.75 -12.14
CA ASN A 198 11.77 2.39 -12.09
C ASN A 198 11.51 3.09 -13.44
N THR A 199 11.44 2.35 -14.54
CA THR A 199 11.01 2.89 -15.82
C THR A 199 9.52 2.63 -15.97
N TRP A 200 8.73 3.49 -15.32
CA TRP A 200 7.33 3.75 -15.65
C TRP A 200 7.04 5.25 -15.56
#